data_AF-A0A1J4JRE8-F1
#
_entry.id   AF-A0A1J4JRE8-F1
#
_cell.length_a   1.000
_cell.length_b   1.000
_cell.length_c   1.000
_cell.angle_alpha   90.00
_cell.angle_beta   90.00
_cell.angle_gamma   90.00
#
_symmetry.space_group_name_H-M   'P 1'
#
loop_
_entity.id
_entity.type
_entity.pdbx_description
1 polymer ?
#
loop_
_entity_poly.entity_id
_entity_poly.type
_entity_poly.pdbx_seq_one_letter_code
_entity_poly.pdbx_strand_id
1 'polypeptide(L)'
;MTTQHIQRFYLTTIESVTDVSAPEIRSHGTLCLTRCLESFYIHWCPLESTPIQRISAIFQSTKPPSDDNWNPGQSFIFNCVDAAFIELKENPLQIVIYRTDQPVPRVFLIEESEYSSLAQFIEQLLINGIAVPGTNYQYCLEIYHQAYKSIFSFTPPHIQLRVSQYKGLETFWNEVHQFYEKLIIQLDKSDTLPTDNEFPLATAARASHARVISQKVDKYIETIPKYTKISKSEFPSLFDDKGVIKDPENFKKRLYHEGADYELLSSLLPFVFGLYPINSTKADREKIDKDIAKETDTLLTMTEAKQQEQIQKNKKITETYRVINNDILRTDRHLKPFKNVKGIGSTILTNFLKMFTVLYPPLGYLQGMNDLFVPIILSYIPEWSDDSSPLDSNGQLLDYKPFLPKIFWCFEAMLRNTNQLELLAHITEYCQQQAEVIHQLLTRVSPIAAIWMRRRGMKGLLWCYSDFVLLFKRTFDDVWPTWLQMNCSPNPSRWLAYFMCSIIIAGFDQLTRLHDVTITVMMDAYPKILASLDRKKISQIALWLVEVAPIDPVVQQEDTNVRTKFKYFRPSWGEREP
;
A
#
# COMPACT_ATOMS: atom_id res chain seq x y z
N MET A 1 22.86 -25.65 -51.78
CA MET A 1 21.81 -25.07 -50.92
C MET A 1 21.16 -26.21 -50.17
N THR A 2 21.70 -26.53 -49.00
CA THR A 2 21.27 -27.63 -48.14
C THR A 2 19.93 -27.26 -47.53
N THR A 3 18.88 -28.04 -47.83
CA THR A 3 17.62 -28.06 -47.10
C THR A 3 17.92 -28.39 -45.64
N GLN A 4 18.04 -27.35 -44.80
CA GLN A 4 18.06 -27.52 -43.35
C GLN A 4 16.75 -28.22 -42.98
N HIS A 5 16.84 -29.49 -42.55
CA HIS A 5 15.74 -30.14 -41.86
C HIS A 5 15.35 -29.24 -40.69
N ILE A 6 14.20 -28.59 -40.79
CA ILE A 6 13.65 -27.75 -39.72
C ILE A 6 13.31 -28.69 -38.55
N GLN A 7 14.23 -28.80 -37.60
CA GLN A 7 14.06 -29.65 -36.43
C GLN A 7 13.09 -28.98 -35.45
N ARG A 8 11.89 -29.56 -35.34
CA ARG A 8 10.89 -29.18 -34.34
C ARG A 8 11.12 -29.95 -33.05
N PHE A 9 11.12 -29.26 -31.92
CA PHE A 9 11.28 -29.83 -30.59
C PHE A 9 9.91 -29.88 -29.91
N TYR A 10 9.50 -31.06 -29.46
CA TYR A 10 8.27 -31.23 -28.68
C TYR A 10 8.53 -30.77 -27.24
N LEU A 11 7.67 -29.87 -26.75
CA LEU A 11 7.72 -29.38 -25.37
C LEU A 11 6.73 -30.14 -24.50
N THR A 12 5.49 -30.31 -24.97
CA THR A 12 4.46 -31.10 -24.29
C THR A 12 3.31 -31.47 -25.24
N THR A 13 2.49 -32.42 -24.79
CA THR A 13 1.34 -32.96 -25.51
C THR A 13 0.21 -33.27 -24.54
N ILE A 14 -1.02 -32.94 -24.91
CA ILE A 14 -2.25 -33.42 -24.28
C ILE A 14 -2.86 -34.44 -25.24
N GLU A 15 -2.82 -35.72 -24.87
CA GLU A 15 -3.04 -36.84 -25.79
C GLU A 15 -4.50 -36.93 -26.24
N SER A 16 -5.42 -36.77 -25.28
CA SER A 16 -6.87 -36.91 -25.47
C SER A 16 -7.60 -35.58 -25.23
N VAL A 17 -7.84 -34.83 -26.30
CA VAL A 17 -8.70 -33.64 -26.28
C VAL A 17 -9.79 -33.73 -27.33
N THR A 18 -10.98 -33.21 -27.04
CA THR A 18 -12.11 -33.22 -27.98
C THR A 18 -12.47 -31.81 -28.41
N ASP A 19 -12.33 -31.51 -29.69
CA ASP A 19 -12.79 -30.25 -30.26
C ASP A 19 -14.32 -30.18 -30.24
N VAL A 20 -14.85 -29.16 -29.55
CA VAL A 20 -16.28 -28.86 -29.43
C VAL A 20 -16.58 -27.41 -29.81
N SER A 21 -15.75 -26.83 -30.67
CA SER A 21 -15.85 -25.43 -31.10
C SER A 21 -17.15 -25.11 -31.86
N ALA A 22 -17.88 -26.13 -32.32
CA ALA A 22 -19.22 -26.00 -32.89
C ALA A 22 -20.13 -27.13 -32.38
N PRO A 23 -21.46 -26.90 -32.23
CA PRO A 23 -22.40 -27.88 -31.67
C PRO A 23 -22.42 -29.25 -32.38
N GLU A 24 -22.14 -29.26 -33.68
CA GLU A 24 -22.17 -30.47 -34.51
C GLU A 24 -20.83 -31.20 -34.60
N ILE A 25 -19.78 -30.64 -33.99
CA ILE A 25 -18.41 -31.15 -34.11
C ILE A 25 -17.95 -31.72 -32.77
N ARG A 26 -17.47 -32.97 -32.84
CA ARG A 26 -16.89 -33.69 -31.70
C ARG A 26 -15.72 -34.54 -32.16
N SER A 27 -14.66 -33.85 -32.58
CA SER A 27 -13.46 -34.49 -33.12
C SER A 27 -12.44 -34.74 -32.01
N HIS A 28 -12.10 -36.00 -31.77
CA HIS A 28 -11.01 -36.35 -30.85
C HIS A 28 -9.66 -36.10 -31.51
N GLY A 29 -8.70 -35.60 -30.75
CA GLY A 29 -7.39 -35.24 -31.26
C GLY A 29 -6.38 -35.02 -30.15
N THR A 30 -5.20 -34.59 -30.56
CA THR A 30 -4.06 -34.34 -29.70
C THR A 30 -3.64 -32.89 -29.83
N LEU A 31 -3.48 -32.19 -28.69
CA LEU A 31 -3.01 -30.81 -28.64
C LEU A 31 -1.53 -30.79 -28.23
N CYS A 32 -0.70 -30.08 -28.98
CA CYS A 32 0.76 -30.09 -28.79
C CYS A 32 1.31 -28.67 -28.72
N LEU A 33 2.33 -28.50 -27.87
CA LEU A 33 3.19 -27.32 -27.86
C LEU A 33 4.58 -27.73 -28.37
N THR A 34 5.05 -27.05 -29.42
CA THR A 34 6.36 -27.30 -30.02
C THR A 34 7.16 -26.02 -30.14
N ARG A 35 8.48 -26.18 -30.24
CA ARG A 35 9.41 -25.12 -30.59
C ARG A 35 10.04 -25.40 -31.94
N CYS A 36 10.11 -24.39 -32.79
CA CYS A 36 10.78 -24.44 -34.07
C CYS A 36 11.65 -23.20 -34.19
N LEU A 37 12.97 -23.38 -34.32
CA LEU A 37 13.93 -22.28 -34.23
C LEU A 37 13.74 -21.49 -32.92
N GLU A 38 13.43 -20.20 -33.03
CA GLU A 38 13.21 -19.26 -31.93
C GLU A 38 11.73 -19.10 -31.55
N SER A 39 10.79 -19.70 -32.31
CA SER A 39 9.35 -19.51 -32.13
C SER A 39 8.66 -20.74 -31.54
N PHE A 40 7.55 -20.50 -30.86
CA PHE A 40 6.71 -21.52 -30.25
C PHE A 40 5.41 -21.69 -31.03
N TYR A 41 4.92 -22.91 -31.15
CA TYR A 41 3.75 -23.25 -31.95
C TYR A 41 2.81 -24.15 -31.18
N ILE A 42 1.53 -23.77 -31.16
CA ILE A 42 0.45 -24.66 -30.74
C ILE A 42 -0.14 -25.29 -31.99
N HIS A 43 -0.32 -26.61 -31.96
CA HIS A 43 -1.02 -27.31 -33.01
C HIS A 43 -1.93 -28.38 -32.44
N TRP A 44 -3.01 -28.65 -33.16
CA TRP A 44 -3.95 -29.72 -32.86
C TRP A 44 -4.11 -30.60 -34.08
N CYS A 45 -4.11 -31.91 -33.86
CA CYS A 45 -4.30 -32.92 -34.91
C CYS A 45 -5.46 -33.85 -34.52
N PRO A 46 -6.47 -34.03 -35.38
CA PRO A 46 -7.51 -35.03 -35.14
C PRO A 46 -6.91 -36.45 -35.17
N LEU A 47 -7.39 -37.33 -34.30
CA LEU A 47 -7.04 -38.75 -34.29
C LEU A 47 -7.96 -39.49 -35.27
N GLU A 48 -7.39 -40.18 -36.25
CA GLU A 48 -8.17 -41.03 -37.14
C GLU A 48 -8.72 -42.25 -36.40
N SER A 49 -9.89 -42.73 -36.82
CA SER A 49 -10.82 -43.59 -36.08
C SER A 49 -10.36 -45.04 -35.81
N THR A 50 -9.11 -45.43 -36.08
CA THR A 50 -8.66 -46.81 -35.85
C THR A 50 -7.89 -46.98 -34.52
N PRO A 51 -8.24 -47.99 -33.68
CA PRO A 51 -7.58 -48.23 -32.37
C PRO A 51 -6.07 -48.49 -32.45
N ILE A 52 -5.60 -49.09 -33.56
CA ILE A 52 -4.19 -49.45 -33.79
C ILE A 52 -3.33 -48.21 -34.05
N GLN A 53 -3.87 -47.16 -34.67
CA GLN A 53 -3.15 -45.91 -34.91
C GLN A 53 -3.20 -44.94 -33.74
N ARG A 54 -4.21 -45.03 -32.85
CA ARG A 54 -4.20 -44.31 -31.57
C ARG A 54 -2.99 -44.68 -30.73
N ILE A 55 -2.64 -45.97 -30.68
CA ILE A 55 -1.44 -46.47 -29.99
C ILE A 55 -0.17 -45.96 -30.71
N SER A 56 -0.13 -45.96 -32.04
CA SER A 56 1.02 -45.43 -32.80
C SER A 56 1.20 -43.91 -32.65
N ALA A 57 0.13 -43.12 -32.46
CA ALA A 57 0.18 -41.69 -32.20
C ALA A 57 0.74 -41.36 -30.80
N ILE A 58 0.58 -42.27 -29.83
CA ILE A 58 1.21 -42.19 -28.49
C ILE A 58 2.75 -42.39 -28.60
N PHE A 59 3.23 -43.22 -29.54
CA PHE A 59 4.66 -43.55 -29.70
C PHE A 59 5.39 -42.77 -30.80
N GLN A 60 4.68 -42.16 -31.75
CA GLN A 60 5.23 -41.33 -32.80
C GLN A 60 4.68 -39.91 -32.65
N SER A 61 5.55 -38.96 -32.32
CA SER A 61 5.20 -37.54 -32.27
C SER A 61 4.47 -37.16 -33.56
N THR A 62 3.16 -36.89 -33.49
CA THR A 62 2.33 -36.59 -34.67
C THR A 62 2.99 -35.46 -35.44
N LYS A 63 3.42 -35.72 -36.68
CA LYS A 63 4.03 -34.68 -37.53
C LYS A 63 3.07 -33.49 -37.53
N PRO A 64 3.54 -32.28 -37.21
CA PRO A 64 2.63 -31.15 -37.12
C PRO A 64 2.06 -30.87 -38.52
N PRO A 65 0.84 -30.33 -38.61
CA PRO A 65 0.19 -30.11 -39.89
C PRO A 65 1.03 -29.17 -40.77
N SER A 66 0.87 -29.29 -42.09
CA SER A 66 1.56 -28.44 -43.06
C SER A 66 1.01 -27.02 -43.07
N ASP A 67 -0.30 -26.88 -42.85
CA ASP A 67 -1.04 -25.63 -43.01
C ASP A 67 -1.87 -25.31 -41.77
N ASP A 68 -2.08 -24.02 -41.52
CA ASP A 68 -2.96 -23.51 -40.46
C ASP A 68 -4.42 -23.49 -40.96
N ASN A 69 -5.29 -24.32 -40.36
CA ASN A 69 -6.71 -24.33 -40.65
C ASN A 69 -7.54 -24.17 -39.37
N TRP A 70 -7.89 -22.91 -39.07
CA TRP A 70 -8.61 -22.54 -37.84
C TRP A 70 -10.10 -22.93 -37.83
N ASN A 71 -10.58 -23.78 -38.74
CA ASN A 71 -11.96 -24.24 -38.73
C ASN A 71 -12.19 -25.36 -37.70
N PRO A 72 -13.35 -25.39 -37.02
CA PRO A 72 -13.72 -26.47 -36.11
C PRO A 72 -13.53 -27.88 -36.72
N GLY A 73 -12.99 -28.80 -35.93
CA GLY A 73 -12.74 -30.19 -36.33
C GLY A 73 -11.56 -30.40 -37.28
N GLN A 74 -10.93 -29.33 -37.78
CA GLN A 74 -9.76 -29.38 -38.66
C GLN A 74 -8.46 -29.18 -37.88
N SER A 75 -7.39 -29.83 -38.35
CA SER A 75 -6.04 -29.65 -37.80
C SER A 75 -5.51 -28.24 -38.04
N PHE A 76 -4.76 -27.70 -37.09
CA PHE A 76 -4.14 -26.38 -37.24
C PHE A 76 -2.73 -26.37 -36.65
N ILE A 77 -1.93 -25.39 -37.08
CA ILE A 77 -0.66 -25.01 -36.45
C ILE A 77 -0.51 -23.50 -36.56
N PHE A 78 -0.31 -22.83 -35.43
CA PHE A 78 -0.12 -21.38 -35.43
C PHE A 78 0.99 -20.99 -34.45
N ASN A 79 1.61 -19.82 -34.67
CA ASN A 79 2.63 -19.31 -33.77
C ASN A 79 1.97 -18.81 -32.49
N CYS A 80 2.50 -19.17 -31.33
CA CYS A 80 1.90 -18.80 -30.04
C CYS A 80 1.63 -17.30 -29.94
N VAL A 81 2.46 -16.44 -30.54
CA VAL A 81 2.28 -14.97 -30.55
C VAL A 81 0.99 -14.49 -31.23
N ASP A 82 0.37 -15.32 -32.07
CA ASP A 82 -0.92 -15.03 -32.71
C ASP A 82 -2.11 -15.36 -31.78
N ALA A 83 -1.87 -16.01 -30.64
CA ALA A 83 -2.88 -16.14 -29.59
C ALA A 83 -2.95 -14.88 -28.72
N ALA A 84 -4.17 -14.49 -28.33
CA ALA A 84 -4.42 -13.40 -27.40
C ALA A 84 -4.36 -13.89 -25.95
N PHE A 85 -5.13 -14.93 -25.63
CA PHE A 85 -5.19 -15.53 -24.31
C PHE A 85 -5.73 -16.96 -24.38
N ILE A 86 -5.45 -17.72 -23.33
CA ILE A 86 -5.95 -19.09 -23.14
C ILE A 86 -6.79 -19.10 -21.86
N GLU A 87 -8.05 -19.51 -21.96
CA GLU A 87 -8.97 -19.61 -20.83
C GLU A 87 -9.19 -21.08 -20.46
N LEU A 88 -9.29 -21.36 -19.16
CA LEU A 88 -9.72 -22.64 -18.62
C LEU A 88 -11.14 -22.51 -18.07
N LYS A 89 -12.01 -23.46 -18.41
CA LYS A 89 -13.37 -23.56 -17.84
C LYS A 89 -13.54 -24.91 -17.15
N GLU A 90 -14.48 -24.94 -16.22
CA GLU A 90 -14.83 -26.12 -15.45
C GLU A 90 -16.32 -26.45 -15.68
N ASN A 91 -16.69 -27.73 -15.50
CA ASN A 91 -18.03 -28.27 -15.72
C ASN A 91 -18.55 -28.21 -17.17
N PRO A 92 -17.97 -28.97 -18.11
CA PRO A 92 -16.79 -29.85 -18.00
C PRO A 92 -15.44 -29.09 -18.16
N LEU A 93 -14.32 -29.74 -17.84
CA LEU A 93 -12.99 -29.15 -18.00
C LEU A 93 -12.70 -28.83 -19.48
N GLN A 94 -12.41 -27.56 -19.76
CA GLN A 94 -12.16 -27.06 -21.12
C GLN A 94 -10.93 -26.17 -21.15
N ILE A 95 -10.22 -26.23 -22.29
CA ILE A 95 -9.26 -25.20 -22.70
C ILE A 95 -9.84 -24.46 -23.90
N VAL A 96 -9.85 -23.13 -23.82
CA VAL A 96 -10.34 -22.25 -24.87
C VAL A 96 -9.19 -21.37 -25.35
N ILE A 97 -8.91 -21.43 -26.65
CA ILE A 97 -7.81 -20.69 -27.27
C ILE A 97 -8.39 -19.53 -28.08
N TYR A 98 -8.02 -18.31 -27.70
CA TYR A 98 -8.42 -17.08 -28.37
C TYR A 98 -7.23 -16.56 -29.20
N ARG A 99 -7.49 -16.23 -30.47
CA ARG A 99 -6.51 -15.69 -31.41
C ARG A 99 -6.74 -14.21 -31.66
N THR A 100 -5.67 -13.47 -31.94
CA THR A 100 -5.75 -12.04 -32.28
C THR A 100 -6.24 -11.83 -33.71
N ASP A 101 -5.93 -12.77 -34.61
CA ASP A 101 -6.26 -12.72 -36.04
C ASP A 101 -7.59 -13.43 -36.39
N GLN A 102 -8.25 -14.09 -35.42
CA GLN A 102 -9.48 -14.84 -35.63
C GLN A 102 -10.58 -14.40 -34.67
N PRO A 103 -11.82 -14.19 -35.13
CA PRO A 103 -12.92 -13.72 -34.28
C PRO A 103 -13.52 -14.82 -33.40
N VAL A 104 -13.37 -16.09 -33.76
CA VAL A 104 -13.98 -17.23 -33.08
C VAL A 104 -12.90 -18.06 -32.37
N PRO A 105 -13.02 -18.31 -31.05
CA PRO A 105 -12.08 -19.16 -30.33
C PRO A 105 -12.29 -20.64 -30.64
N ARG A 106 -11.26 -21.45 -30.42
CA ARG A 106 -11.37 -22.92 -30.44
C ARG A 106 -11.53 -23.44 -29.01
N VAL A 107 -12.50 -24.33 -28.81
CA VAL A 107 -12.86 -24.91 -27.50
C VAL A 107 -12.57 -26.40 -27.53
N PHE A 108 -11.78 -26.87 -26.56
CA PHE A 108 -11.45 -28.29 -26.42
C PHE A 108 -11.85 -28.80 -25.03
N LEU A 109 -12.61 -29.89 -25.00
CA LEU A 109 -12.85 -30.67 -23.79
C LEU A 109 -11.58 -31.46 -23.44
N ILE A 110 -11.22 -31.42 -22.16
CA ILE A 110 -10.11 -32.18 -21.61
C ILE A 110 -10.68 -33.23 -20.66
N GLU A 111 -10.32 -34.50 -20.88
CA GLU A 111 -10.66 -35.59 -19.98
C GLU A 111 -9.89 -35.44 -18.66
N GLU A 112 -10.50 -35.77 -17.52
CA GLU A 112 -9.82 -35.63 -16.21
C GLU A 112 -8.52 -36.46 -16.12
N SER A 113 -8.41 -37.54 -16.89
CA SER A 113 -7.18 -38.35 -17.03
C SER A 113 -6.01 -37.56 -17.63
N GLU A 114 -6.29 -36.54 -18.44
CA GLU A 114 -5.28 -35.69 -19.09
C GLU A 114 -4.87 -34.49 -18.23
N TYR A 115 -5.31 -34.43 -16.98
CA TYR A 115 -5.01 -33.31 -16.09
C TYR A 115 -3.50 -33.09 -15.89
N SER A 116 -2.71 -34.16 -15.77
CA SER A 116 -1.25 -34.05 -15.67
C SER A 116 -0.64 -33.45 -16.95
N SER A 117 -1.16 -33.85 -18.12
CA SER A 117 -0.74 -33.32 -19.43
C SER A 117 -1.11 -31.84 -19.56
N LEU A 118 -2.30 -31.44 -19.11
CA LEU A 118 -2.73 -30.04 -19.04
C LEU A 118 -1.83 -29.21 -18.11
N ALA A 119 -1.50 -29.73 -16.92
CA ALA A 119 -0.60 -29.06 -16.00
C ALA A 119 0.78 -28.84 -16.63
N GLN A 120 1.35 -29.85 -17.30
CA GLN A 120 2.60 -29.72 -18.05
C GLN A 120 2.48 -28.72 -19.20
N PHE A 121 1.34 -28.67 -19.89
CA PHE A 121 1.09 -27.69 -20.95
C PHE A 121 1.13 -26.25 -20.41
N ILE A 122 0.42 -25.99 -19.31
CA ILE A 122 0.44 -24.69 -18.63
C ILE A 122 1.84 -24.37 -18.10
N GLU A 123 2.54 -25.33 -17.51
CA GLU A 123 3.94 -25.15 -17.05
C GLU A 123 4.84 -24.72 -18.21
N GLN A 124 4.78 -25.41 -19.35
CA GLN A 124 5.61 -25.10 -20.51
C GLN A 124 5.33 -23.69 -21.06
N LEU A 125 4.07 -23.24 -21.06
CA LEU A 125 3.76 -21.86 -21.46
C LEU A 125 4.43 -20.83 -20.54
N LEU A 126 4.43 -21.08 -19.24
CA LEU A 126 4.96 -20.16 -18.24
C LEU A 126 6.50 -20.18 -18.16
N ILE A 127 7.15 -21.36 -18.13
CA ILE A 127 8.62 -21.46 -17.98
C ILE A 127 9.39 -20.97 -19.20
N ASN A 128 8.74 -20.93 -20.37
CA ASN A 128 9.31 -20.44 -21.62
C ASN A 128 8.93 -18.98 -21.90
N GLY A 129 8.27 -18.29 -20.95
CA GLY A 129 7.84 -16.90 -21.11
C GLY A 129 6.86 -16.65 -22.25
N ILE A 130 6.11 -17.69 -22.66
CA ILE A 130 5.10 -17.61 -23.72
C ILE A 130 3.85 -16.90 -23.21
N ALA A 131 3.53 -17.12 -21.93
CA ALA A 131 2.34 -16.57 -21.32
C ALA A 131 2.57 -16.20 -19.85
N VAL A 132 1.65 -15.41 -19.31
CA VAL A 132 1.58 -15.03 -17.89
C VAL A 132 0.16 -15.19 -17.38
N PRO A 133 -0.09 -15.33 -16.06
CA PRO A 133 -1.44 -15.24 -15.52
C PRO A 133 -2.12 -13.94 -15.93
N GLY A 134 -3.29 -14.06 -16.58
CA GLY A 134 -4.03 -12.96 -17.18
C GLY A 134 -5.14 -12.42 -16.27
N THR A 135 -5.77 -11.31 -16.70
CA THR A 135 -6.88 -10.67 -15.97
C THR A 135 -8.23 -10.70 -16.69
N ASN A 136 -8.30 -11.27 -17.89
CA ASN A 136 -9.51 -11.22 -18.72
C ASN A 136 -10.62 -12.15 -18.20
N TYR A 137 -10.22 -13.30 -17.65
CA TYR A 137 -11.10 -14.30 -17.04
C TYR A 137 -10.52 -14.76 -15.71
N GLN A 138 -11.34 -15.44 -14.91
CA GLN A 138 -10.91 -15.96 -13.61
C GLN A 138 -9.73 -16.94 -13.71
N TYR A 139 -9.70 -17.74 -14.78
CA TYR A 139 -8.70 -18.76 -15.05
C TYR A 139 -8.16 -18.58 -16.47
N CYS A 140 -7.30 -17.58 -16.68
CA CYS A 140 -6.71 -17.37 -18.00
C CYS A 140 -5.23 -17.03 -17.98
N LEU A 141 -4.55 -17.36 -19.07
CA LEU A 141 -3.21 -16.91 -19.39
C LEU A 141 -3.26 -15.86 -20.49
N GLU A 142 -2.57 -14.74 -20.29
CA GLU A 142 -2.30 -13.74 -21.33
C GLU A 142 -1.02 -14.11 -22.07
N ILE A 143 -1.07 -14.11 -23.40
CA ILE A 143 0.07 -14.47 -24.24
C ILE A 143 0.98 -13.25 -24.43
N TYR A 144 2.29 -13.47 -24.34
CA TYR A 144 3.27 -12.45 -24.69
C TYR A 144 3.55 -12.46 -26.20
N HIS A 145 3.15 -11.38 -26.88
CA HIS A 145 3.24 -11.25 -28.33
C HIS A 145 4.67 -11.18 -28.88
N GLN A 146 5.69 -11.01 -28.03
CA GLN A 146 7.10 -11.05 -28.42
C GLN A 146 7.83 -12.27 -27.82
N ALA A 147 7.11 -13.34 -27.48
CA ALA A 147 7.72 -14.55 -26.93
C ALA A 147 8.71 -15.20 -27.90
N TYR A 148 9.90 -15.53 -27.41
CA TYR A 148 10.94 -16.26 -28.14
C TYR A 148 11.70 -17.20 -27.20
N LYS A 149 12.37 -18.20 -27.77
CA LYS A 149 13.03 -19.31 -27.04
C LYS A 149 13.88 -18.87 -25.84
N SER A 150 14.63 -17.77 -26.00
CA SER A 150 15.66 -17.35 -25.04
C SER A 150 15.22 -16.14 -24.20
N ILE A 151 13.90 -15.89 -24.12
CA ILE A 151 13.35 -14.79 -23.33
C ILE A 151 13.76 -14.84 -21.86
N PHE A 152 13.78 -16.06 -21.30
CA PHE A 152 14.44 -16.34 -20.03
C PHE A 152 15.75 -17.04 -20.36
N SER A 153 16.87 -16.38 -20.10
CA SER A 153 18.21 -16.93 -20.37
C SER A 153 18.50 -18.19 -19.54
N PHE A 154 17.87 -18.31 -18.36
CA PHE A 154 17.91 -19.48 -17.52
C PHE A 154 16.62 -19.62 -16.72
N THR A 155 15.98 -20.79 -16.84
CA THR A 155 14.85 -21.18 -15.99
C THR A 155 15.29 -22.28 -15.02
N PRO A 156 15.18 -22.06 -13.70
CA PRO A 156 15.65 -23.02 -12.71
C PRO A 156 14.88 -24.35 -12.74
N PRO A 157 15.55 -25.51 -12.90
CA PRO A 157 14.89 -26.80 -13.09
C PRO A 157 14.13 -27.31 -11.86
N HIS A 158 14.40 -26.75 -10.68
CA HIS A 158 13.74 -27.13 -9.43
C HIS A 158 12.37 -26.45 -9.23
N ILE A 159 12.04 -25.44 -10.04
CA ILE A 159 10.73 -24.77 -10.01
C ILE A 159 9.84 -25.47 -11.02
N GLN A 160 8.88 -26.25 -10.51
CA GLN A 160 7.97 -27.07 -11.31
C GLN A 160 6.55 -26.94 -10.78
N LEU A 161 5.57 -27.01 -11.67
CA LEU A 161 4.15 -27.05 -11.33
C LEU A 161 3.82 -28.49 -10.93
N ARG A 162 4.02 -28.80 -9.64
CA ARG A 162 3.75 -30.13 -9.10
C ARG A 162 2.27 -30.28 -8.80
N VAL A 163 1.62 -31.14 -9.56
CA VAL A 163 0.20 -31.41 -9.42
C VAL A 163 -0.02 -32.90 -9.22
N SER A 164 -0.78 -33.28 -8.19
CA SER A 164 -0.98 -34.69 -7.80
C SER A 164 -2.32 -35.26 -8.26
N GLN A 165 -3.41 -34.54 -8.03
CA GLN A 165 -4.79 -34.95 -8.36
C GLN A 165 -5.63 -33.73 -8.70
N TYR A 166 -6.56 -33.87 -9.63
CA TYR A 166 -7.51 -32.80 -9.95
C TYR A 166 -8.51 -32.65 -8.80
N LYS A 167 -8.52 -31.48 -8.16
CA LYS A 167 -9.45 -31.11 -7.07
C LYS A 167 -10.32 -29.91 -7.45
N GLY A 168 -10.51 -29.72 -8.75
CA GLY A 168 -11.20 -28.59 -9.33
C GLY A 168 -10.28 -27.43 -9.73
N LEU A 169 -10.83 -26.56 -10.58
CA LEU A 169 -10.07 -25.52 -11.28
C LEU A 169 -9.56 -24.41 -10.34
N GLU A 170 -10.27 -24.10 -9.25
CA GLU A 170 -9.80 -23.13 -8.25
C GLU A 170 -8.51 -23.61 -7.56
N THR A 171 -8.46 -24.89 -7.19
CA THR A 171 -7.28 -25.50 -6.56
C THR A 171 -6.10 -25.53 -7.52
N PHE A 172 -6.33 -25.97 -8.76
CA PHE A 172 -5.30 -25.97 -9.80
C PHE A 172 -4.75 -24.55 -10.05
N TRP A 173 -5.64 -23.55 -10.15
CA TRP A 173 -5.21 -22.18 -10.42
C TRP A 173 -4.43 -21.57 -9.24
N ASN A 174 -4.72 -21.97 -8.00
CA ASN A 174 -3.86 -21.64 -6.85
C ASN A 174 -2.43 -22.17 -7.04
N GLU A 175 -2.29 -23.42 -7.48
CA GLU A 175 -0.99 -24.06 -7.73
C GLU A 175 -0.24 -23.36 -8.87
N VAL A 176 -0.94 -23.01 -9.96
CA VAL A 176 -0.39 -22.22 -11.08
C VAL A 176 0.16 -20.87 -10.60
N HIS A 177 -0.61 -20.13 -9.80
CA HIS A 177 -0.15 -18.84 -9.25
C HIS A 177 1.03 -18.99 -8.30
N GLN A 178 1.03 -19.98 -7.41
CA GLN A 178 2.14 -20.25 -6.50
C GLN A 178 3.43 -20.63 -7.25
N PHE A 179 3.27 -21.43 -8.30
CA PHE A 179 4.36 -21.80 -9.20
C PHE A 179 4.91 -20.56 -9.92
N TYR A 180 4.03 -19.77 -10.53
CA TYR A 180 4.42 -18.58 -11.29
C TYR A 180 5.07 -17.51 -10.41
N GLU A 181 4.58 -17.30 -9.18
CA GLU A 181 5.21 -16.39 -8.21
C GLU A 181 6.65 -16.83 -7.89
N LYS A 182 6.88 -18.12 -7.63
CA LYS A 182 8.23 -18.65 -7.39
C LYS A 182 9.13 -18.46 -8.61
N LEU A 183 8.60 -18.72 -9.80
CA LEU A 183 9.31 -18.52 -11.06
C LEU A 183 9.75 -17.06 -11.20
N ILE A 184 8.83 -16.10 -11.09
CA ILE A 184 9.14 -14.68 -11.27
C ILE A 184 10.10 -14.16 -10.20
N ILE A 185 9.94 -14.56 -8.94
CA ILE A 185 10.89 -14.19 -7.87
C ILE A 185 12.31 -14.68 -8.22
N GLN A 186 12.44 -15.91 -8.72
CA GLN A 186 13.74 -16.47 -9.02
C GLN A 186 14.36 -15.85 -10.28
N LEU A 187 13.57 -15.65 -11.34
CA LEU A 187 14.01 -14.96 -12.56
C LEU A 187 14.46 -13.52 -12.27
N ASP A 188 13.75 -12.84 -11.36
CA ASP A 188 14.11 -11.50 -10.92
C ASP A 188 15.43 -11.48 -10.12
N LYS A 189 15.63 -12.47 -9.24
CA LYS A 189 16.88 -12.62 -8.48
C LYS A 189 18.09 -12.99 -9.35
N SER A 190 17.88 -13.74 -10.44
CA SER A 190 18.94 -14.11 -11.38
C SER A 190 19.13 -13.10 -12.51
N ASP A 191 18.41 -11.98 -12.50
CA ASP A 191 18.43 -10.96 -13.55
C ASP A 191 18.13 -11.52 -14.96
N THR A 192 17.23 -12.50 -15.02
CA THR A 192 16.82 -13.18 -16.26
C THR A 192 15.38 -12.86 -16.67
N LEU A 193 14.63 -12.16 -15.82
CA LEU A 193 13.30 -11.66 -16.16
C LEU A 193 13.44 -10.48 -17.15
N PRO A 194 12.67 -10.42 -18.25
CA PRO A 194 12.79 -9.39 -19.28
C PRO A 194 12.73 -7.97 -18.74
N THR A 195 13.60 -7.12 -19.26
CA THR A 195 13.66 -5.68 -18.94
C THR A 195 12.84 -4.84 -19.89
N ASP A 196 12.34 -5.41 -20.99
CA ASP A 196 11.46 -4.69 -21.90
C ASP A 196 10.14 -4.33 -21.22
N ASN A 197 9.54 -3.22 -21.67
CA ASN A 197 8.31 -2.71 -21.10
C ASN A 197 7.06 -3.46 -21.58
N GLU A 198 7.21 -4.32 -22.59
CA GLU A 198 6.14 -5.03 -23.31
C GLU A 198 5.80 -6.36 -22.63
N PHE A 199 6.75 -6.96 -21.90
CA PHE A 199 6.53 -8.18 -21.14
C PHE A 199 5.39 -7.91 -20.12
N PRO A 200 4.32 -8.73 -20.12
CA PRO A 200 3.06 -8.45 -19.40
C PRO A 200 3.17 -8.69 -17.88
N LEU A 201 4.28 -8.27 -17.26
CA LEU A 201 4.50 -8.32 -15.81
C LEU A 201 3.44 -7.54 -15.05
N ALA A 202 2.94 -6.43 -15.61
CA ALA A 202 1.86 -5.64 -14.99
C ALA A 202 0.56 -6.47 -14.91
N THR A 203 0.18 -7.16 -15.99
CA THR A 203 -0.96 -8.07 -16.01
C THR A 203 -0.77 -9.20 -15.01
N ALA A 204 0.39 -9.85 -15.03
CA ALA A 204 0.69 -10.95 -14.12
C ALA A 204 0.65 -10.52 -12.65
N ALA A 205 1.18 -9.33 -12.34
CA ALA A 205 1.11 -8.73 -11.02
C ALA A 205 -0.35 -8.47 -10.61
N ARG A 206 -1.18 -7.89 -11.49
CA ARG A 206 -2.61 -7.66 -11.23
C ARG A 206 -3.37 -8.96 -10.97
N ALA A 207 -3.15 -9.97 -11.81
CA ALA A 207 -3.78 -11.29 -11.67
C ALA A 207 -3.45 -11.92 -10.30
N SER A 208 -2.16 -11.89 -9.92
CA SER A 208 -1.73 -12.39 -8.61
C SER A 208 -2.26 -11.54 -7.46
N HIS A 209 -2.27 -10.22 -7.62
CA HIS A 209 -2.71 -9.27 -6.61
C HIS A 209 -4.22 -9.37 -6.32
N ALA A 210 -5.05 -9.56 -7.34
CA ALA A 210 -6.49 -9.75 -7.19
C ALA A 210 -6.83 -10.95 -6.28
N ARG A 211 -5.99 -11.99 -6.28
CA ARG A 211 -6.11 -13.13 -5.35
C ARG A 211 -5.72 -12.76 -3.92
N VAL A 212 -4.68 -11.95 -3.73
CA VAL A 212 -4.32 -11.43 -2.41
C VAL A 212 -5.49 -10.64 -1.81
N ILE A 213 -6.13 -9.80 -2.62
CA ILE A 213 -7.32 -9.05 -2.20
C ILE A 213 -8.46 -10.00 -1.82
N SER A 214 -8.95 -10.79 -2.77
CA SER A 214 -10.15 -11.63 -2.58
C SER A 214 -9.97 -12.77 -1.56
N GLN A 215 -8.81 -13.41 -1.52
CA GLN A 215 -8.60 -14.62 -0.70
C GLN A 215 -7.95 -14.36 0.65
N LYS A 216 -7.29 -13.22 0.85
CA LYS A 216 -6.60 -12.90 2.10
C LYS A 216 -7.16 -11.65 2.76
N VAL A 217 -7.18 -10.53 2.04
CA VAL A 217 -7.62 -9.24 2.59
C VAL A 217 -9.12 -9.26 2.88
N ASP A 218 -9.96 -9.56 1.90
CA ASP A 218 -11.41 -9.48 2.07
C ASP A 218 -11.89 -10.48 3.15
N LYS A 219 -11.32 -11.69 3.18
CA LYS A 219 -11.57 -12.67 4.26
C LYS A 219 -11.15 -12.17 5.63
N TYR A 220 -10.02 -11.47 5.74
CA TYR A 220 -9.61 -10.84 7.00
C TYR A 220 -10.59 -9.74 7.43
N ILE A 221 -11.00 -8.89 6.48
CA ILE A 221 -11.94 -7.80 6.73
C ILE A 221 -13.26 -8.34 7.29
N GLU A 222 -13.75 -9.47 6.78
CA GLU A 222 -14.95 -10.15 7.29
C GLU A 222 -14.84 -10.57 8.77
N THR A 223 -13.62 -10.79 9.29
CA THR A 223 -13.40 -11.14 10.70
C THR A 223 -13.40 -9.94 11.64
N ILE A 224 -13.31 -8.71 11.11
CA ILE A 224 -13.22 -7.50 11.92
C ILE A 224 -14.56 -7.26 12.64
N PRO A 225 -14.56 -7.14 13.98
CA PRO A 225 -15.78 -6.83 14.72
C PRO A 225 -16.38 -5.49 14.30
N LYS A 226 -17.71 -5.36 14.42
CA LYS A 226 -18.38 -4.09 14.23
C LYS A 226 -18.19 -3.22 15.47
N TYR A 227 -17.70 -2.00 15.28
CA TYR A 227 -17.56 -1.00 16.32
C TYR A 227 -18.61 0.10 16.13
N THR A 228 -18.76 0.95 17.13
CA THR A 228 -19.63 2.12 17.09
C THR A 228 -18.82 3.38 17.36
N LYS A 229 -19.16 4.46 16.65
CA LYS A 229 -18.60 5.80 16.86
C LYS A 229 -18.81 6.24 18.31
N ILE A 230 -17.81 6.91 18.89
CA ILE A 230 -17.96 7.51 20.24
C ILE A 230 -18.79 8.79 20.15
N SER A 231 -19.98 8.78 20.75
CA SER A 231 -20.90 9.91 20.76
C SER A 231 -20.71 10.82 21.97
N LYS A 232 -21.12 12.09 21.82
CA LYS A 232 -21.09 13.05 22.94
C LYS A 232 -21.91 12.63 24.15
N SER A 233 -23.05 11.97 23.93
CA SER A 233 -23.95 11.54 25.00
C SER A 233 -23.40 10.38 25.82
N GLU A 234 -22.67 9.46 25.18
CA GLU A 234 -22.10 8.30 25.88
C GLU A 234 -20.74 8.61 26.52
N PHE A 235 -20.01 9.61 26.05
CA PHE A 235 -18.62 9.88 26.46
C PHE A 235 -18.39 9.89 27.98
N PRO A 236 -19.24 10.54 28.82
CA PRO A 236 -19.08 10.50 30.26
C PRO A 236 -19.17 9.09 30.87
N SER A 237 -19.98 8.20 30.25
CA SER A 237 -20.19 6.84 30.74
C SER A 237 -18.97 5.92 30.52
N LEU A 238 -18.04 6.31 29.64
CA LEU A 238 -16.80 5.57 29.37
C LEU A 238 -15.79 5.64 30.52
N PHE A 239 -16.00 6.56 31.47
CA PHE A 239 -15.13 6.74 32.63
C PHE A 239 -15.74 6.14 33.90
N ASP A 240 -14.88 5.69 34.81
CA ASP A 240 -15.24 5.31 36.17
C ASP A 240 -15.37 6.53 37.10
N ASP A 241 -15.68 6.30 38.38
CA ASP A 241 -15.88 7.36 39.38
C ASP A 241 -14.60 8.19 39.64
N LYS A 242 -13.42 7.64 39.35
CA LYS A 242 -12.12 8.32 39.47
C LYS A 242 -11.72 9.05 38.17
N GLY A 243 -12.53 8.91 37.12
CA GLY A 243 -12.26 9.45 35.79
C GLY A 243 -11.28 8.64 34.97
N VAL A 244 -11.08 7.35 35.27
CA VAL A 244 -10.27 6.41 34.47
C VAL A 244 -11.14 5.79 33.38
N ILE A 245 -10.59 5.59 32.17
CA ILE A 245 -11.32 4.91 31.08
C ILE A 245 -11.55 3.45 31.46
N LYS A 246 -12.82 3.00 31.46
CA LYS A 246 -13.23 1.66 31.90
C LYS A 246 -12.66 0.54 31.01
N ASP A 247 -12.64 0.75 29.70
CA ASP A 247 -12.12 -0.20 28.72
C ASP A 247 -11.18 0.52 27.73
N PRO A 248 -9.88 0.66 28.07
CA PRO A 248 -8.89 1.34 27.23
C PRO A 248 -8.73 0.73 25.83
N GLU A 249 -8.84 -0.60 25.72
CA GLU A 249 -8.63 -1.31 24.47
C GLU A 249 -9.81 -1.10 23.51
N ASN A 250 -11.04 -1.24 24.01
CA ASN A 250 -12.23 -0.94 23.21
C ASN A 250 -12.30 0.54 22.85
N PHE A 251 -11.91 1.44 23.75
CA PHE A 251 -11.85 2.88 23.48
C PHE A 251 -10.94 3.18 22.27
N LYS A 252 -9.72 2.64 22.26
CA LYS A 252 -8.79 2.79 21.12
C LYS A 252 -9.33 2.17 19.84
N LYS A 253 -9.90 0.96 19.91
CA LYS A 253 -10.48 0.27 18.75
C LYS A 253 -11.63 1.06 18.14
N ARG A 254 -12.55 1.59 18.95
CA ARG A 254 -13.65 2.44 18.47
C ARG A 254 -13.14 3.69 17.76
N LEU A 255 -12.15 4.37 18.33
CA LEU A 255 -11.52 5.53 17.71
C LEU A 255 -10.82 5.20 16.38
N TYR A 256 -10.16 4.04 16.30
CA TYR A 256 -9.53 3.56 15.07
C TYR A 256 -10.58 3.26 13.97
N HIS A 257 -11.64 2.53 14.32
CA HIS A 257 -12.59 2.01 13.32
C HIS A 257 -13.68 3.00 12.92
N GLU A 258 -14.25 3.74 13.88
CA GLU A 258 -15.45 4.57 13.67
C GLU A 258 -15.27 6.02 14.16
N GLY A 259 -14.17 6.33 14.83
CA GLY A 259 -13.87 7.69 15.32
C GLY A 259 -14.81 8.15 16.44
N ALA A 260 -14.99 9.46 16.54
CA ALA A 260 -15.80 10.13 17.56
C ALA A 260 -16.49 11.38 17.01
N ASP A 261 -17.48 11.89 17.76
CA ASP A 261 -18.08 13.21 17.48
C ASP A 261 -17.02 14.31 17.59
N TYR A 262 -17.04 15.28 16.67
CA TYR A 262 -15.95 16.26 16.54
C TYR A 262 -15.89 17.24 17.71
N GLU A 263 -17.02 17.46 18.37
CA GLU A 263 -17.13 18.21 19.62
C GLU A 263 -16.35 17.56 20.77
N LEU A 264 -16.03 16.27 20.67
CA LEU A 264 -15.24 15.57 21.67
C LEU A 264 -13.74 15.65 21.42
N LEU A 265 -13.28 16.12 20.26
CA LEU A 265 -11.85 16.07 19.90
C LEU A 265 -10.99 16.74 20.98
N SER A 266 -11.30 17.96 21.41
CA SER A 266 -10.55 18.65 22.49
C SER A 266 -10.41 17.84 23.79
N SER A 267 -11.38 16.97 24.09
CA SER A 267 -11.36 16.09 25.27
C SER A 267 -10.66 14.75 25.01
N LEU A 268 -10.68 14.27 23.77
CA LEU A 268 -10.11 12.99 23.36
C LEU A 268 -8.62 13.09 23.01
N LEU A 269 -8.20 14.17 22.33
CA LEU A 269 -6.86 14.32 21.78
C LEU A 269 -5.74 14.13 22.80
N PRO A 270 -5.85 14.62 24.05
CA PRO A 270 -4.83 14.34 25.05
C PRO A 270 -4.62 12.84 25.31
N PHE A 271 -5.67 12.02 25.27
CA PHE A 271 -5.55 10.56 25.40
C PHE A 271 -5.03 9.93 24.10
N VAL A 272 -5.57 10.35 22.96
CA VAL A 272 -5.20 9.81 21.63
C VAL A 272 -3.73 10.03 21.34
N PHE A 273 -3.24 11.24 21.57
CA PHE A 273 -1.85 11.62 21.34
C PHE A 273 -0.93 11.27 22.50
N GLY A 274 -1.42 10.58 23.53
CA GLY A 274 -0.61 10.10 24.66
C GLY A 274 -0.01 11.20 25.54
N LEU A 275 -0.62 12.39 25.57
CA LEU A 275 -0.35 13.41 26.58
C LEU A 275 -0.87 12.95 27.96
N TYR A 276 -2.06 12.35 27.96
CA TYR A 276 -2.59 11.67 29.13
C TYR A 276 -2.33 10.16 29.02
N PRO A 277 -1.78 9.54 30.07
CA PRO A 277 -1.80 8.09 30.19
C PRO A 277 -3.25 7.59 30.10
N ILE A 278 -3.49 6.51 29.34
CA ILE A 278 -4.85 6.00 29.08
C ILE A 278 -5.59 5.56 30.35
N ASN A 279 -4.80 5.18 31.36
CA ASN A 279 -5.19 4.70 32.68
C ASN A 279 -5.05 5.76 33.78
N SER A 280 -4.87 7.04 33.41
CA SER A 280 -4.80 8.16 34.36
C SER A 280 -6.14 8.45 35.03
N THR A 281 -6.10 8.89 36.29
CA THR A 281 -7.28 9.43 36.99
C THR A 281 -7.50 10.91 36.62
N LYS A 282 -8.66 11.47 36.99
CA LYS A 282 -8.92 12.91 36.82
C LYS A 282 -7.89 13.77 37.58
N ALA A 283 -7.51 13.36 38.80
CA ALA A 283 -6.53 14.08 39.61
C ALA A 283 -5.12 14.06 38.98
N ASP A 284 -4.73 12.94 38.36
CA ASP A 284 -3.46 12.85 37.63
C ASP A 284 -3.44 13.81 36.44
N ARG A 285 -4.55 13.89 35.70
CA ARG A 285 -4.70 14.81 34.56
C ARG A 285 -4.67 16.28 34.99
N GLU A 286 -5.31 16.64 36.10
CA GLU A 286 -5.23 18.00 36.65
C GLU A 286 -3.81 18.39 37.05
N LYS A 287 -2.99 17.43 37.48
CA LYS A 287 -1.56 17.65 37.75
C LYS A 287 -0.79 17.85 36.46
N ILE A 288 -0.99 16.99 35.46
CA ILE A 288 -0.39 17.12 34.13
C ILE A 288 -0.71 18.51 33.55
N ASP A 289 -1.98 18.94 33.63
CA ASP A 289 -2.44 20.24 33.14
C ASP A 289 -1.71 21.42 33.79
N LYS A 290 -1.45 21.35 35.10
CA LYS A 290 -0.68 22.39 35.82
C LYS A 290 0.79 22.40 35.40
N ASP A 291 1.38 21.22 35.24
CA ASP A 291 2.78 21.08 34.86
C ASP A 291 3.00 21.61 33.43
N ILE A 292 2.17 21.21 32.47
CA ILE A 292 2.28 21.69 31.09
C ILE A 292 2.02 23.18 30.95
N ALA A 293 1.10 23.76 31.74
CA ALA A 293 0.86 25.20 31.73
C ALA A 293 2.10 25.98 32.18
N LYS A 294 2.73 25.54 33.27
CA LYS A 294 3.98 26.12 33.77
C LYS A 294 5.12 26.00 32.74
N GLU A 295 5.21 24.87 32.05
CA GLU A 295 6.24 24.65 31.03
C GLU A 295 5.99 25.51 29.79
N THR A 296 4.74 25.67 29.36
CA THR A 296 4.36 26.57 28.27
C THR A 296 4.73 28.02 28.59
N ASP A 297 4.43 28.52 29.78
CA ASP A 297 4.81 29.88 30.20
C ASP A 297 6.33 30.08 30.22
N THR A 298 7.06 29.07 30.67
CA THR A 298 8.52 29.06 30.68
C THR A 298 9.07 29.11 29.25
N LEU A 299 8.55 28.28 28.34
CA LEU A 299 8.95 28.24 26.94
C LEU A 299 8.62 29.53 26.20
N LEU A 300 7.47 30.14 26.49
CA LEU A 300 7.08 31.41 25.88
C LEU A 300 8.04 32.53 26.31
N THR A 301 8.34 32.62 27.61
CA THR A 301 9.32 33.58 28.15
C THR A 301 10.71 33.39 27.53
N MET A 302 11.17 32.14 27.39
CA MET A 302 12.44 31.81 26.73
C MET A 302 12.44 32.21 25.25
N THR A 303 11.31 32.03 24.57
CA THR A 303 11.13 32.39 23.16
C THR A 303 11.24 33.90 22.96
N GLU A 304 10.60 34.67 23.83
CA GLU A 304 10.65 36.14 23.83
C GLU A 304 12.06 36.64 24.15
N ALA A 305 12.71 36.10 25.19
CA ALA A 305 14.07 36.46 25.57
C ALA A 305 15.07 36.15 24.43
N LYS A 306 14.99 34.97 23.82
CA LYS A 306 15.82 34.61 22.64
C LYS A 306 15.56 35.54 21.47
N GLN A 307 14.31 35.95 21.24
CA GLN A 307 13.99 36.90 20.18
C GLN A 307 14.67 38.26 20.43
N GLN A 308 14.71 38.75 21.67
CA GLN A 308 15.36 40.02 22.02
C GLN A 308 16.89 39.95 21.94
N GLU A 309 17.51 38.89 22.48
CA GLU A 309 18.97 38.73 22.50
C GLU A 309 19.58 38.52 21.10
N GLN A 310 18.85 37.87 20.18
CA GLN A 310 19.43 37.28 18.97
C GLN A 310 19.10 38.00 17.66
N ILE A 311 18.21 39.00 17.66
CA ILE A 311 18.07 39.97 16.55
C ILE A 311 19.43 40.59 16.17
N GLN A 312 20.45 40.49 17.04
CA GLN A 312 21.79 41.02 16.82
C GLN A 312 22.87 39.96 16.47
N LYS A 313 22.71 38.64 16.70
CA LYS A 313 23.88 37.71 16.73
C LYS A 313 23.73 36.27 16.21
N ASN A 314 22.54 35.68 16.02
CA ASN A 314 22.41 34.27 15.57
C ASN A 314 21.66 34.10 14.25
N LYS A 315 22.42 33.87 13.16
CA LYS A 315 21.87 33.71 11.80
C LYS A 315 20.91 32.54 11.63
N LYS A 316 21.12 31.40 12.31
CA LYS A 316 20.29 30.19 12.12
C LYS A 316 18.86 30.41 12.60
N ILE A 317 18.69 30.93 13.83
CA ILE A 317 17.37 31.21 14.40
C ILE A 317 16.63 32.31 13.63
N THR A 318 17.33 33.37 13.22
CA THR A 318 16.74 34.45 12.41
C THR A 318 16.19 33.92 11.09
N GLU A 319 16.94 33.03 10.41
CA GLU A 319 16.46 32.39 9.19
C GLU A 319 15.25 31.50 9.46
N THR A 320 15.28 30.68 10.52
CA THR A 320 14.14 29.86 10.94
C THR A 320 12.88 30.71 11.18
N TYR A 321 13.00 31.84 11.88
CA TYR A 321 11.87 32.73 12.13
C TYR A 321 11.38 33.43 10.86
N ARG A 322 12.27 33.73 9.91
CA ARG A 322 11.90 34.25 8.58
C ARG A 322 11.06 33.23 7.82
N VAL A 323 11.49 31.96 7.80
CA VAL A 323 10.74 30.86 7.16
C VAL A 323 9.38 30.67 7.83
N ILE A 324 9.31 30.68 9.16
CA ILE A 324 8.03 30.64 9.91
C ILE A 324 7.11 31.77 9.45
N ASN A 325 7.57 33.03 9.47
CA ASN A 325 6.75 34.17 9.08
C ASN A 325 6.23 34.04 7.64
N ASN A 326 7.06 33.56 6.71
CA ASN A 326 6.65 33.31 5.33
C ASN A 326 5.57 32.22 5.20
N ASP A 327 5.67 31.17 6.01
CA ASP A 327 4.67 30.09 6.02
C ASP A 327 3.33 30.54 6.63
N ILE A 328 3.36 31.35 7.69
CA ILE A 328 2.16 31.94 8.28
C ILE A 328 1.40 32.81 7.26
N LEU A 329 2.10 33.56 6.42
CA LEU A 329 1.49 34.39 5.37
C LEU A 329 0.64 33.58 4.38
N ARG A 330 0.98 32.30 4.16
CA ARG A 330 0.30 31.40 3.21
C ARG A 330 -0.59 30.34 3.85
N THR A 331 -0.62 30.23 5.18
CA THR A 331 -1.35 29.17 5.90
C THR A 331 -2.86 29.35 5.75
N ASP A 332 -3.54 28.37 5.16
CA ASP A 332 -5.01 28.17 5.13
C ASP A 332 -5.86 29.46 5.15
N ARG A 333 -5.56 30.39 4.23
CA ARG A 333 -6.17 31.73 4.18
C ARG A 333 -7.69 31.75 3.95
N HIS A 334 -8.24 30.63 3.49
CA HIS A 334 -9.66 30.41 3.35
C HIS A 334 -10.36 30.17 4.69
N LEU A 335 -9.63 29.79 5.74
CA LEU A 335 -10.15 29.59 7.08
C LEU A 335 -10.16 30.90 7.88
N LYS A 336 -11.27 31.15 8.59
CA LYS A 336 -11.46 32.35 9.42
C LYS A 336 -10.32 32.65 10.42
N PRO A 337 -9.73 31.69 11.16
CA PRO A 337 -8.64 31.99 12.11
C PRO A 337 -7.40 32.63 11.47
N PHE A 338 -7.16 32.32 10.19
CA PHE A 338 -5.95 32.74 9.47
C PHE A 338 -6.24 33.78 8.40
N LYS A 339 -7.49 34.16 8.16
CA LYS A 339 -7.88 35.20 7.17
C LYS A 339 -7.21 36.55 7.42
N ASN A 340 -6.93 36.90 8.67
CA ASN A 340 -6.10 38.04 9.05
C ASN A 340 -4.67 37.58 9.42
N VAL A 341 -3.66 38.12 8.72
CA VAL A 341 -2.23 37.80 9.00
C VAL A 341 -1.83 38.18 10.42
N LYS A 342 -2.40 39.26 10.93
CA LYS A 342 -2.13 39.77 12.29
C LYS A 342 -3.22 39.36 13.28
N GLY A 343 -4.10 38.43 12.89
CA GLY A 343 -5.18 37.92 13.72
C GLY A 343 -4.67 37.00 14.84
N ILE A 344 -5.59 36.65 15.75
CA ILE A 344 -5.26 35.82 16.92
C ILE A 344 -4.78 34.43 16.49
N GLY A 345 -5.45 33.78 15.53
CA GLY A 345 -5.06 32.45 15.04
C GLY A 345 -3.63 32.42 14.48
N SER A 346 -3.29 33.37 13.61
CA SER A 346 -1.93 33.53 13.06
C SER A 346 -0.88 33.79 14.16
N THR A 347 -1.24 34.53 15.21
CA THR A 347 -0.36 34.82 16.35
C THR A 347 -0.11 33.57 17.19
N ILE A 348 -1.17 32.81 17.51
CA ILE A 348 -1.07 31.52 18.23
C ILE A 348 -0.12 30.58 17.49
N LEU A 349 -0.36 30.40 16.18
CA LEU A 349 0.45 29.50 15.36
C LEU A 349 1.91 29.95 15.30
N THR A 350 2.16 31.25 15.13
CA THR A 350 3.54 31.81 15.15
C THR A 350 4.25 31.50 16.47
N ASN A 351 3.55 31.68 17.61
CA ASN A 351 4.13 31.42 18.92
C ASN A 351 4.43 29.93 19.13
N PHE A 352 3.51 29.04 18.74
CA PHE A 352 3.75 27.60 18.83
C PHE A 352 4.94 27.13 17.98
N LEU A 353 5.07 27.62 16.75
CA LEU A 353 6.21 27.26 15.89
C LEU A 353 7.52 27.75 16.50
N LYS A 354 7.57 28.97 17.03
CA LYS A 354 8.76 29.48 17.71
C LYS A 354 9.06 28.68 18.99
N MET A 355 8.07 28.39 19.82
CA MET A 355 8.23 27.55 20.99
C MET A 355 8.81 26.17 20.63
N PHE A 356 8.32 25.55 19.56
CA PHE A 356 8.84 24.27 19.08
C PHE A 356 10.32 24.37 18.69
N THR A 357 10.73 25.44 17.99
CA THR A 357 12.16 25.65 17.65
C THR A 357 13.05 25.83 18.87
N VAL A 358 12.52 26.38 19.97
CA VAL A 358 13.23 26.53 21.24
C VAL A 358 13.31 25.20 21.99
N LEU A 359 12.24 24.40 21.91
CA LEU A 359 12.13 23.08 22.54
C LEU A 359 13.04 22.05 21.85
N TYR A 360 13.10 22.05 20.51
CA TYR A 360 13.96 21.18 19.72
C TYR A 360 14.95 21.96 18.83
N PRO A 361 16.01 22.56 19.39
CA PRO A 361 16.97 23.37 18.62
C PRO A 361 17.67 22.67 17.43
N PRO A 362 18.01 21.37 17.49
CA PRO A 362 18.62 20.67 16.35
C PRO A 362 17.67 20.59 15.15
N LEU A 363 16.40 20.25 15.41
CA LEU A 363 15.31 20.15 14.43
C LEU A 363 14.92 21.53 13.88
N GLY A 364 14.71 22.51 14.76
CA GLY A 364 14.24 23.84 14.38
C GLY A 364 12.82 23.80 13.81
N TYR A 365 12.61 24.45 12.65
CA TYR A 365 11.34 24.47 11.92
C TYR A 365 11.56 23.95 10.51
N LEU A 366 10.74 22.97 10.11
CA LEU A 366 10.63 22.53 8.74
C LEU A 366 9.39 23.13 8.09
N GLN A 367 9.55 23.60 6.85
CA GLN A 367 8.45 24.13 6.05
C GLN A 367 7.29 23.11 5.97
N GLY A 368 6.08 23.52 6.34
CA GLY A 368 4.89 22.67 6.37
C GLY A 368 4.47 22.19 7.76
N MET A 369 5.31 22.32 8.80
CA MET A 369 4.91 22.00 10.18
C MET A 369 3.77 22.89 10.70
N ASN A 370 3.62 24.10 10.13
CA ASN A 370 2.48 24.99 10.39
C ASN A 370 1.14 24.29 10.10
N ASP A 371 1.05 23.50 9.03
CA ASP A 371 -0.19 22.85 8.59
C ASP A 371 -0.68 21.80 9.61
N LEU A 372 0.24 21.20 10.37
CA LEU A 372 -0.07 20.17 11.38
C LEU A 372 -0.68 20.75 12.66
N PHE A 373 -0.40 22.02 13.00
CA PHE A 373 -1.03 22.67 14.14
C PHE A 373 -2.48 23.07 13.85
N VAL A 374 -2.81 23.37 12.60
CA VAL A 374 -4.12 23.93 12.21
C VAL A 374 -5.29 23.05 12.68
N PRO A 375 -5.34 21.73 12.39
CA PRO A 375 -6.42 20.87 12.90
C PRO A 375 -6.53 20.90 14.42
N ILE A 376 -5.39 20.80 15.12
CA ILE A 376 -5.37 20.76 16.59
C ILE A 376 -5.92 22.07 17.16
N ILE A 377 -5.50 23.23 16.63
CA ILE A 377 -6.06 24.53 17.05
C ILE A 377 -7.59 24.54 16.87
N LEU A 378 -8.08 24.11 15.71
CA LEU A 378 -9.51 24.09 15.40
C LEU A 378 -10.31 23.11 16.27
N SER A 379 -9.69 22.03 16.76
CA SER A 379 -10.37 21.09 17.67
C SER A 379 -10.64 21.69 19.06
N TYR A 380 -9.82 22.63 19.51
CA TYR A 380 -9.99 23.32 20.80
C TYR A 380 -10.74 24.65 20.64
N ILE A 381 -10.57 25.31 19.51
CA ILE A 381 -11.17 26.61 19.19
C ILE A 381 -11.86 26.46 17.82
N PRO A 382 -13.09 25.94 17.76
CA PRO A 382 -13.76 25.65 16.49
C PRO A 382 -14.37 26.90 15.84
N GLU A 383 -14.90 27.82 16.63
CA GLU A 383 -15.65 28.97 16.14
C GLU A 383 -14.79 30.24 16.10
N TRP A 384 -14.88 30.96 14.98
CA TRP A 384 -14.12 32.18 14.73
C TRP A 384 -14.98 33.21 13.98
N SER A 385 -14.77 34.48 14.29
CA SER A 385 -15.36 35.61 13.57
C SER A 385 -14.63 35.91 12.26
N ASP A 386 -15.21 36.77 11.42
CA ASP A 386 -14.62 37.15 10.13
C ASP A 386 -13.36 38.02 10.26
N ASP A 387 -13.16 38.67 11.41
CA ASP A 387 -11.94 39.40 11.78
C ASP A 387 -10.84 38.51 12.41
N SER A 388 -11.06 37.19 12.43
CA SER A 388 -10.14 36.18 12.99
C SER A 388 -10.02 36.23 14.52
N SER A 389 -11.13 36.54 15.21
CA SER A 389 -11.23 36.47 16.67
C SER A 389 -11.93 35.16 17.12
N PRO A 390 -11.44 34.49 18.17
CA PRO A 390 -11.99 33.21 18.61
C PRO A 390 -13.30 33.42 19.35
N LEU A 391 -14.29 32.55 19.07
CA LEU A 391 -15.64 32.64 19.63
C LEU A 391 -16.00 31.39 20.44
N ASP A 392 -16.87 31.56 21.43
CA ASP A 392 -17.50 30.45 22.15
C ASP A 392 -18.71 29.91 21.36
N SER A 393 -19.38 28.88 21.89
CA SER A 393 -20.57 28.29 21.25
C SER A 393 -21.77 29.25 21.12
N ASN A 394 -21.74 30.39 21.81
CA ASN A 394 -22.78 31.41 21.78
C ASN A 394 -22.40 32.61 20.89
N GLY A 395 -21.24 32.56 20.23
CA GLY A 395 -20.72 33.64 19.39
C GLY A 395 -20.10 34.81 20.16
N GLN A 396 -19.78 34.64 21.45
CA GLN A 396 -19.07 35.64 22.25
C GLN A 396 -17.56 35.43 22.20
N LEU A 397 -16.78 36.46 22.53
CA LEU A 397 -15.32 36.37 22.54
C LEU A 397 -14.85 35.30 23.55
N LEU A 398 -14.12 34.31 23.06
CA LEU A 398 -13.60 33.20 23.87
C LEU A 398 -12.28 33.58 24.54
N ASP A 399 -12.14 33.31 25.84
CA ASP A 399 -10.83 33.25 26.47
C ASP A 399 -10.10 31.97 26.04
N TYR A 400 -9.29 32.09 25.00
CA TYR A 400 -8.59 30.97 24.37
C TYR A 400 -7.30 30.58 25.08
N LYS A 401 -6.75 31.44 25.95
CA LYS A 401 -5.43 31.25 26.58
C LYS A 401 -5.32 29.94 27.38
N PRO A 402 -6.35 29.51 28.15
CA PRO A 402 -6.29 28.25 28.90
C PRO A 402 -6.11 27.00 28.03
N PHE A 403 -6.46 27.05 26.74
CA PHE A 403 -6.32 25.91 25.84
C PHE A 403 -4.91 25.79 25.23
N LEU A 404 -4.13 26.88 25.23
CA LEU A 404 -2.85 26.94 24.53
C LEU A 404 -1.84 25.87 24.98
N PRO A 405 -1.65 25.61 26.30
CA PRO A 405 -0.75 24.56 26.73
C PRO A 405 -1.15 23.20 26.17
N LYS A 406 -2.43 22.84 26.27
CA LYS A 406 -2.93 21.54 25.76
C LYS A 406 -2.74 21.41 24.26
N ILE A 407 -3.01 22.45 23.47
CA ILE A 407 -2.83 22.42 22.02
C ILE A 407 -1.35 22.14 21.68
N PHE A 408 -0.42 22.87 22.30
CA PHE A 408 1.01 22.74 22.03
C PHE A 408 1.54 21.36 22.42
N TRP A 409 1.19 20.87 23.61
CA TRP A 409 1.69 19.58 24.09
C TRP A 409 0.98 18.37 23.46
N CYS A 410 -0.26 18.53 22.99
CA CYS A 410 -0.91 17.55 22.12
C CYS A 410 -0.16 17.38 20.80
N PHE A 411 0.27 18.49 20.19
CA PHE A 411 1.07 18.47 18.97
C PHE A 411 2.42 17.75 19.19
N GLU A 412 3.18 18.13 20.22
CA GLU A 412 4.44 17.48 20.53
C GLU A 412 4.26 15.98 20.80
N ALA A 413 3.27 15.62 21.62
CA ALA A 413 3.02 14.23 21.97
C ALA A 413 2.64 13.38 20.75
N MET A 414 1.86 13.95 19.81
CA MET A 414 1.56 13.30 18.52
C MET A 414 2.84 13.06 17.72
N LEU A 415 3.72 14.06 17.57
CA LEU A 415 4.97 13.90 16.82
C LEU A 415 5.89 12.86 17.43
N ARG A 416 5.99 12.84 18.76
CA ARG A 416 6.77 11.85 19.49
C ARG A 416 6.21 10.44 19.27
N ASN A 417 4.92 10.23 19.56
CA ASN A 417 4.30 8.89 19.52
C ASN A 417 4.25 8.26 18.12
N THR A 418 4.25 9.08 17.08
CA THR A 418 4.28 8.65 15.67
C THR A 418 5.68 8.57 15.07
N ASN A 419 6.71 8.80 15.88
CA ASN A 419 8.12 8.86 15.45
C ASN A 419 8.40 9.93 14.37
N GLN A 420 7.57 10.97 14.32
CA GLN A 420 7.69 12.05 13.34
C GLN A 420 8.86 12.99 13.67
N LEU A 421 9.27 13.09 14.94
CA LEU A 421 10.45 13.88 15.33
C LEU A 421 11.72 13.40 14.61
N GLU A 422 11.92 12.08 14.51
CA GLU A 422 13.06 11.50 13.79
C GLU A 422 12.97 11.78 12.28
N LEU A 423 11.77 11.66 11.71
CA LEU A 423 11.52 12.00 10.30
C LEU A 423 11.93 13.45 10.01
N LEU A 424 11.50 14.39 10.84
CA LEU A 424 11.77 15.82 10.65
C LEU A 424 13.26 16.16 10.78
N ALA A 425 14.06 15.36 11.49
CA ALA A 425 15.51 15.55 11.61
C ALA A 425 16.24 15.18 10.31
N HIS A 426 15.81 14.09 9.66
CA HIS A 426 16.51 13.49 8.52
C HIS A 426 15.54 13.11 7.38
N ILE A 427 14.75 14.08 6.89
CA ILE A 427 13.61 13.84 5.98
C ILE A 427 13.98 12.96 4.78
N THR A 428 15.07 13.27 4.07
CA THR A 428 15.44 12.53 2.86
C THR A 428 15.77 11.08 3.17
N GLU A 429 16.60 10.84 4.19
CA GLU A 429 17.02 9.50 4.61
C GLU A 429 15.84 8.72 5.18
N TYR A 430 15.00 9.36 6.00
CA TYR A 430 13.83 8.75 6.60
C TYR A 430 12.78 8.39 5.56
N CYS A 431 12.46 9.27 4.60
CA CYS A 431 11.53 8.95 3.52
C CYS A 431 12.05 7.78 2.67
N GLN A 432 13.36 7.68 2.43
CA GLN A 432 13.95 6.52 1.76
C GLN A 432 13.82 5.25 2.61
N GLN A 433 14.05 5.32 3.92
CA GLN A 433 13.85 4.19 4.84
C GLN A 433 12.37 3.76 4.89
N GLN A 434 11.43 4.69 4.93
CA GLN A 434 10.00 4.40 4.87
C GLN A 434 9.64 3.70 3.56
N ALA A 435 10.14 4.20 2.42
CA ALA A 435 9.93 3.58 1.12
C ALA A 435 10.51 2.15 1.06
N GLU A 436 11.67 1.91 1.68
CA GLU A 436 12.26 0.58 1.81
C GLU A 436 11.36 -0.36 2.63
N VAL A 437 10.90 0.11 3.80
CA VAL A 437 9.99 -0.67 4.68
C VAL A 437 8.68 -0.99 3.95
N ILE A 438 8.10 -0.04 3.23
CA ILE A 438 6.87 -0.24 2.42
C ILE A 438 7.12 -1.27 1.31
N HIS A 439 8.27 -1.22 0.66
CA HIS A 439 8.65 -2.20 -0.35
C HIS A 439 8.82 -3.61 0.26
N GLN A 440 9.40 -3.73 1.45
CA GLN A 440 9.53 -5.00 2.17
C GLN A 440 8.16 -5.57 2.57
N LEU A 441 7.24 -4.72 3.07
CA LEU A 441 5.86 -5.11 3.34
C LEU A 441 5.18 -5.65 2.07
N LEU A 442 5.25 -4.90 0.97
CA LEU A 442 4.65 -5.31 -0.30
C LEU A 442 5.28 -6.60 -0.83
N THR A 443 6.60 -6.76 -0.70
CA THR A 443 7.33 -7.98 -1.09
C THR A 443 6.84 -9.21 -0.34
N ARG A 444 6.48 -9.06 0.94
CA ARG A 444 5.99 -10.16 1.77
C ARG A 444 4.56 -10.60 1.43
N VAL A 445 3.71 -9.67 1.01
CA VAL A 445 2.27 -9.94 0.83
C VAL A 445 1.84 -10.05 -0.63
N SER A 446 2.55 -9.39 -1.55
CA SER A 446 2.28 -9.35 -2.99
C SER A 446 3.60 -9.23 -3.79
N PRO A 447 4.43 -10.28 -3.83
CA PRO A 447 5.79 -10.23 -4.36
C PRO A 447 5.91 -9.72 -5.81
N ILE A 448 5.04 -10.19 -6.71
CA ILE A 448 5.08 -9.80 -8.13
C ILE A 448 4.76 -8.30 -8.28
N ALA A 449 3.85 -7.76 -7.46
CA ALA A 449 3.56 -6.33 -7.42
C ALA A 449 4.77 -5.51 -6.96
N ALA A 450 5.48 -6.00 -5.94
CA ALA A 450 6.72 -5.37 -5.47
C ALA A 450 7.82 -5.36 -6.55
N ILE A 451 8.01 -6.48 -7.24
CA ILE A 451 8.97 -6.60 -8.35
C ILE A 451 8.61 -5.61 -9.46
N TRP A 452 7.34 -5.55 -9.86
CA TRP A 452 6.87 -4.61 -10.87
C TRP A 452 7.15 -3.15 -10.45
N MET A 453 6.76 -2.74 -9.24
CA MET A 453 7.00 -1.37 -8.76
C MET A 453 8.49 -1.02 -8.74
N ARG A 454 9.35 -1.95 -8.32
CA ARG A 454 10.81 -1.73 -8.29
C ARG A 454 11.37 -1.57 -9.69
N ARG A 455 11.00 -2.45 -10.63
CA ARG A 455 11.47 -2.39 -12.03
C ARG A 455 11.00 -1.13 -12.76
N ARG A 456 9.84 -0.59 -12.36
CA ARG A 456 9.30 0.67 -12.87
C ARG A 456 9.86 1.92 -12.17
N GLY A 457 10.85 1.79 -11.30
CA GLY A 457 11.47 2.93 -10.59
C GLY A 457 10.58 3.57 -9.52
N MET A 458 9.47 2.93 -9.15
CA MET A 458 8.49 3.46 -8.19
C MET A 458 8.79 3.09 -6.73
N LYS A 459 9.82 2.28 -6.48
CA LYS A 459 10.20 1.84 -5.13
C LYS A 459 10.43 3.03 -4.17
N GLY A 460 10.96 4.15 -4.66
CA GLY A 460 11.32 5.30 -3.83
C GLY A 460 10.17 6.17 -3.34
N LEU A 461 8.93 5.95 -3.83
CA LEU A 461 7.72 6.67 -3.42
C LEU A 461 7.86 8.21 -3.41
N LEU A 462 8.66 8.77 -4.33
CA LEU A 462 9.03 10.19 -4.34
C LEU A 462 7.81 11.12 -4.47
N TRP A 463 6.72 10.66 -5.10
CA TRP A 463 5.48 11.44 -5.26
C TRP A 463 4.66 11.56 -3.96
N CYS A 464 4.96 10.76 -2.92
CA CYS A 464 4.27 10.75 -1.63
C CYS A 464 5.03 11.48 -0.52
N TYR A 465 6.11 12.22 -0.82
CA TYR A 465 6.92 12.90 0.20
C TYR A 465 6.10 13.85 1.08
N SER A 466 5.15 14.57 0.48
CA SER A 466 4.26 15.45 1.23
C SER A 466 3.35 14.68 2.19
N ASP A 467 2.94 13.47 1.84
CA ASP A 467 2.08 12.64 2.69
C ASP A 467 2.80 12.22 3.98
N PHE A 468 4.08 11.84 3.86
CA PHE A 468 4.92 11.50 5.02
C PHE A 468 5.19 12.70 5.92
N VAL A 469 5.54 13.84 5.33
CA VAL A 469 5.91 15.04 6.11
C VAL A 469 4.69 15.68 6.78
N LEU A 470 3.57 15.76 6.06
CA LEU A 470 2.36 16.48 6.48
C LEU A 470 1.28 15.56 7.04
N LEU A 471 1.58 14.28 7.26
CA LEU A 471 0.65 13.30 7.84
C LEU A 471 -0.71 13.35 7.12
N PHE A 472 -0.68 13.38 5.78
CA PHE A 472 -1.84 13.49 4.88
C PHE A 472 -2.73 14.74 5.01
N LYS A 473 -2.32 15.77 5.76
CA LYS A 473 -3.13 17.00 5.97
C LYS A 473 -3.50 17.74 4.68
N ARG A 474 -2.70 17.64 3.62
CA ARG A 474 -3.00 18.23 2.30
C ARG A 474 -3.72 17.29 1.36
N THR A 475 -3.88 16.04 1.76
CA THR A 475 -4.31 14.93 0.89
C THR A 475 -5.77 14.60 1.15
N PHE A 476 -6.19 14.63 2.42
CA PHE A 476 -7.58 14.49 2.80
C PHE A 476 -8.15 15.83 3.26
N ASP A 477 -9.34 16.18 2.77
CA ASP A 477 -10.09 17.37 3.21
C ASP A 477 -10.33 17.34 4.72
N ASP A 478 -10.66 16.15 5.23
CA ASP A 478 -10.82 15.87 6.65
C ASP A 478 -9.77 14.85 7.11
N VAL A 479 -8.85 15.34 7.94
CA VAL A 479 -7.68 14.59 8.40
C VAL A 479 -7.96 13.74 9.65
N TRP A 480 -9.04 14.02 10.38
CA TRP A 480 -9.29 13.40 11.69
C TRP A 480 -9.44 11.89 11.65
N PRO A 481 -10.20 11.29 10.71
CA PRO A 481 -10.27 9.83 10.62
C PRO A 481 -8.89 9.19 10.51
N THR A 482 -8.02 9.78 9.68
CA THR A 482 -6.64 9.33 9.45
C THR A 482 -5.77 9.50 10.70
N TRP A 483 -5.86 10.63 11.40
CA TRP A 483 -5.05 10.89 12.60
C TRP A 483 -5.49 10.09 13.82
N LEU A 484 -6.80 9.86 13.99
CA LEU A 484 -7.32 8.96 15.01
C LEU A 484 -6.84 7.52 14.75
N GLN A 485 -6.93 7.05 13.51
CA GLN A 485 -6.40 5.75 13.09
C GLN A 485 -4.90 5.63 13.35
N MET A 486 -4.12 6.62 12.95
CA MET A 486 -2.67 6.65 13.14
C MET A 486 -2.29 6.45 14.61
N ASN A 487 -2.85 7.27 15.49
CA ASN A 487 -2.49 7.29 16.90
C ASN A 487 -3.12 6.14 17.72
N CYS A 488 -4.28 5.62 17.29
CA CYS A 488 -4.94 4.48 17.94
C CYS A 488 -4.59 3.13 17.29
N SER A 489 -3.67 3.11 16.33
CA SER A 489 -3.24 1.86 15.69
C SER A 489 -2.44 0.97 16.65
N PRO A 490 -2.35 -0.35 16.39
CA PRO A 490 -1.52 -1.24 17.19
C PRO A 490 -0.02 -0.88 17.16
N ASN A 491 0.44 -0.16 16.13
CA ASN A 491 1.82 0.30 16.02
C ASN A 491 1.89 1.73 15.42
N PRO A 492 1.66 2.78 16.22
CA PRO A 492 1.64 4.17 15.75
C PRO A 492 2.96 4.62 15.13
N SER A 493 4.10 4.14 15.66
CA SER A 493 5.44 4.50 15.18
C SER A 493 5.77 3.99 13.76
N ARG A 494 5.07 2.95 13.31
CA ARG A 494 5.22 2.36 11.96
C ARG A 494 3.98 2.55 11.10
N TRP A 495 2.99 3.28 11.60
CA TRP A 495 1.69 3.37 10.96
C TRP A 495 1.75 3.98 9.55
N LEU A 496 2.60 4.98 9.32
CA LEU A 496 2.77 5.59 7.98
C LEU A 496 3.18 4.56 6.92
N ALA A 497 4.07 3.61 7.26
CA ALA A 497 4.46 2.55 6.35
C ALA A 497 3.30 1.60 6.05
N TYR A 498 2.56 1.17 7.07
CA TYR A 498 1.40 0.31 6.87
C TYR A 498 0.31 0.99 6.06
N PHE A 499 0.00 2.24 6.38
CA PHE A 499 -1.05 2.99 5.71
C PHE A 499 -0.69 3.29 4.25
N MET A 500 0.55 3.70 3.96
CA MET A 500 0.98 3.87 2.58
C MET A 500 1.02 2.57 1.79
N CYS A 501 1.49 1.47 2.40
CA CYS A 501 1.43 0.15 1.77
C CYS A 501 -0.03 -0.25 1.49
N SER A 502 -0.96 0.06 2.40
CA SER A 502 -2.39 -0.22 2.22
C SER A 502 -3.03 0.59 1.08
N ILE A 503 -2.62 1.85 0.88
CA ILE A 503 -3.03 2.66 -0.28
C ILE A 503 -2.52 2.03 -1.58
N ILE A 504 -1.26 1.61 -1.61
CA ILE A 504 -0.66 0.96 -2.78
C ILE A 504 -1.40 -0.33 -3.11
N ILE A 505 -1.70 -1.16 -2.10
CA ILE A 505 -2.47 -2.40 -2.27
C ILE A 505 -3.87 -2.10 -2.79
N ALA A 506 -4.61 -1.18 -2.17
CA ALA A 506 -5.96 -0.84 -2.61
C ALA A 506 -6.00 -0.23 -4.03
N GLY A 507 -4.99 0.57 -4.40
CA GLY A 507 -4.90 1.24 -5.69
C GLY A 507 -4.12 0.48 -6.77
N PHE A 508 -3.59 -0.71 -6.50
CA PHE A 508 -2.61 -1.38 -7.37
C PHE A 508 -3.12 -1.62 -8.80
N ASP A 509 -4.37 -2.03 -8.94
CA ASP A 509 -4.99 -2.26 -10.25
C ASP A 509 -5.09 -0.97 -11.08
N GLN A 510 -5.38 0.17 -10.46
CA GLN A 510 -5.43 1.46 -11.18
C GLN A 510 -4.03 1.95 -11.53
N LEU A 511 -3.07 1.82 -10.60
CA LEU A 511 -1.67 2.22 -10.79
C LEU A 511 -1.01 1.47 -11.96
N THR A 512 -1.28 0.18 -12.10
CA THR A 512 -0.69 -0.67 -13.14
C THR A 512 -1.30 -0.49 -14.53
N ARG A 513 -2.45 0.18 -14.63
CA ARG A 513 -3.10 0.52 -15.91
C ARG A 513 -2.65 1.86 -16.47
N LEU A 514 -1.84 2.62 -15.73
CA LEU A 514 -1.23 3.84 -16.24
C LEU A 514 -0.27 3.49 -17.39
N HIS A 515 -0.37 4.22 -18.50
CA HIS A 515 0.51 4.02 -19.66
C HIS A 515 1.98 4.30 -19.34
N ASP A 516 2.23 5.24 -18.43
CA ASP A 516 3.54 5.58 -17.90
C ASP A 516 3.42 5.84 -16.40
N VAL A 517 4.49 5.55 -15.66
CA VAL A 517 4.56 5.63 -14.19
C VAL A 517 5.75 6.48 -13.73
N THR A 518 6.16 7.44 -14.56
CA THR A 518 7.11 8.48 -14.17
C THR A 518 6.57 9.32 -13.01
N ILE A 519 7.48 9.95 -12.25
CA ILE A 519 7.13 10.78 -11.08
C ILE A 519 6.11 11.85 -11.46
N THR A 520 6.26 12.50 -12.62
CA THR A 520 5.35 13.56 -13.07
C THR A 520 3.93 13.04 -13.31
N VAL A 521 3.78 11.87 -13.93
CA VAL A 521 2.48 11.23 -14.13
C VAL A 521 1.88 10.81 -12.80
N MET A 522 2.71 10.25 -11.91
CA MET A 522 2.29 9.83 -10.58
C MET A 522 1.80 11.01 -9.72
N MET A 523 2.43 12.18 -9.78
CA MET A 523 1.98 13.37 -9.05
C MET A 523 0.58 13.85 -9.47
N ASP A 524 0.16 13.63 -10.72
CA ASP A 524 -1.19 13.95 -11.20
C ASP A 524 -2.20 12.81 -11.00
N ALA A 525 -1.77 11.55 -11.22
CA ALA A 525 -2.64 10.39 -11.16
C ALA A 525 -2.94 9.94 -9.72
N TYR A 526 -1.94 9.95 -8.83
CA TYR A 526 -2.06 9.41 -7.46
C TYR A 526 -3.19 10.07 -6.65
N PRO A 527 -3.36 11.42 -6.63
CA PRO A 527 -4.47 12.03 -5.90
C PRO A 527 -5.85 11.57 -6.39
N LYS A 528 -6.01 11.39 -7.71
CA LYS A 528 -7.26 10.93 -8.33
C LYS A 528 -7.55 9.47 -7.98
N ILE A 529 -6.52 8.62 -8.03
CA ILE A 529 -6.61 7.22 -7.62
C ILE A 529 -7.01 7.16 -6.15
N LEU A 530 -6.29 7.84 -5.25
CA LEU A 530 -6.57 7.84 -3.82
C LEU A 530 -7.98 8.32 -3.49
N ALA A 531 -8.47 9.37 -4.18
CA ALA A 531 -9.85 9.86 -4.01
C ALA A 531 -10.93 8.84 -4.42
N SER A 532 -10.60 7.91 -5.33
CA SER A 532 -11.52 6.84 -5.75
C SER A 532 -11.58 5.65 -4.77
N LEU A 533 -10.63 5.54 -3.85
CA LEU A 533 -10.51 4.41 -2.94
C LEU A 533 -11.38 4.58 -1.69
N ASP A 534 -11.93 3.48 -1.19
CA ASP A 534 -12.62 3.47 0.10
C ASP A 534 -11.63 3.57 1.26
N ARG A 535 -11.69 4.70 1.98
CA ARG A 535 -10.86 4.96 3.18
C ARG A 535 -11.03 3.90 4.26
N LYS A 536 -12.23 3.33 4.42
CA LYS A 536 -12.47 2.27 5.41
C LYS A 536 -11.74 0.99 5.01
N LYS A 537 -11.81 0.61 3.73
CA LYS A 537 -11.03 -0.52 3.20
C LYS A 537 -9.53 -0.31 3.34
N ILE A 538 -9.00 0.90 3.09
CA ILE A 538 -7.57 1.22 3.28
C ILE A 538 -7.14 0.97 4.73
N SER A 539 -7.88 1.48 5.72
CA SER A 539 -7.52 1.30 7.12
C SER A 539 -7.60 -0.18 7.56
N GLN A 540 -8.57 -0.93 7.05
CA GLN A 540 -8.67 -2.36 7.33
C GLN A 540 -7.54 -3.17 6.69
N ILE A 541 -7.06 -2.80 5.50
CA ILE A 541 -5.85 -3.37 4.89
C ILE A 541 -4.63 -3.05 5.76
N ALA A 542 -4.53 -1.86 6.34
CA ALA A 542 -3.43 -1.52 7.24
C ALA A 542 -3.41 -2.43 8.49
N LEU A 543 -4.58 -2.76 9.08
CA LEU A 543 -4.67 -3.74 10.16
C LEU A 543 -4.25 -5.15 9.73
N TRP A 544 -4.70 -5.57 8.54
CA TRP A 544 -4.30 -6.85 7.98
C TRP A 544 -2.77 -6.94 7.84
N LEU A 545 -2.12 -5.88 7.35
CA LEU A 545 -0.67 -5.82 7.22
C LEU A 545 0.05 -5.94 8.56
N VAL A 546 -0.47 -5.30 9.61
CA VAL A 546 0.08 -5.42 10.97
C VAL A 546 0.09 -6.88 11.44
N GLU A 547 -0.93 -7.66 11.09
CA GLU A 547 -1.05 -9.07 11.48
C GLU A 547 -0.14 -10.00 10.66
N VAL A 548 -0.12 -9.84 9.33
CA VAL A 548 0.61 -10.79 8.45
C VAL A 548 2.09 -10.44 8.25
N ALA A 549 2.45 -9.18 8.48
CA ALA A 549 3.79 -8.64 8.28
C ALA A 549 4.17 -7.64 9.39
N PRO A 550 4.20 -8.06 10.67
CA PRO A 550 4.52 -7.18 11.77
C PRO A 550 5.95 -6.63 11.65
N ILE A 551 6.07 -5.32 11.86
CA ILE A 551 7.30 -4.55 11.96
C ILE A 551 7.45 -4.13 13.42
N ASP A 552 8.66 -4.25 13.95
CA ASP A 552 8.97 -3.78 15.30
C ASP A 552 8.70 -2.27 15.44
N PRO A 553 8.04 -1.84 16.52
CA PRO A 553 7.91 -0.44 16.86
C PRO A 553 9.27 0.24 16.91
N VAL A 554 9.33 1.51 16.53
CA VAL A 554 10.55 2.30 16.72
C VAL A 554 10.73 2.53 18.22
N VAL A 555 11.82 1.99 18.77
CA VAL A 555 12.22 2.28 20.14
C VAL A 555 12.68 3.73 20.16
N GLN A 556 11.89 4.61 20.80
CA GLN A 556 12.35 5.96 21.09
C GLN A 556 13.57 5.83 21.99
N GLN A 557 14.73 6.29 21.51
CA GLN A 557 15.86 6.49 22.41
C GLN A 557 15.42 7.60 23.38
N GLU A 558 15.46 7.32 24.69
CA GLU A 558 15.45 8.40 25.67
C GLU A 558 16.67 9.24 25.38
N ASP A 559 16.46 10.33 24.65
CA ASP A 559 17.56 11.14 24.13
C ASP A 559 18.19 11.90 25.30
N THR A 560 19.13 11.24 25.98
CA THR A 560 19.92 11.80 27.08
C THR A 560 20.74 13.02 26.62
N ASN A 561 20.80 13.29 25.31
CA ASN A 561 21.56 14.38 24.70
C ASN A 561 20.73 15.57 24.21
N VAL A 562 19.39 15.54 24.26
CA VAL A 562 18.63 16.80 24.22
C VAL A 562 18.81 17.46 25.57
N ARG A 563 19.87 18.28 25.70
CA ARG A 563 20.06 19.25 26.80
C ARG A 563 18.95 20.28 26.77
N THR A 564 17.73 19.89 27.11
CA THR A 564 16.71 20.77 27.64
C THR A 564 16.36 20.24 29.01
N LYS A 565 16.79 20.98 30.04
CA LYS A 565 16.58 20.66 31.45
C LYS A 565 15.07 20.65 31.76
N PHE A 566 14.35 19.57 31.45
CA PHE A 566 12.93 19.41 31.75
C PHE A 566 12.72 18.15 32.62
N LYS A 567 12.63 18.41 33.93
CA LYS A 567 11.99 17.69 35.05
C LYS A 567 11.71 16.16 35.05
N TYR A 568 12.39 15.34 34.25
CA TYR A 568 12.63 13.92 34.58
C TYR A 568 14.00 13.68 35.26
N PHE A 569 14.77 14.75 35.51
CA PHE A 569 16.04 14.67 36.23
C PHE A 569 15.93 15.35 37.61
N ARG A 570 16.01 14.57 38.70
CA ARG A 570 16.15 15.08 40.07
C ARG A 570 17.63 15.40 40.33
N PRO A 571 17.99 16.62 40.78
CA PRO A 571 19.35 16.92 41.18
C PRO A 571 19.53 16.54 42.66
N SER A 572 20.40 15.58 42.96
CA SER A 572 20.94 15.37 44.30
C SER A 572 22.46 15.38 44.27
N TRP A 573 23.05 16.41 43.67
CA TRP A 573 24.46 16.77 43.87
C TRP A 573 24.57 18.28 43.81
N GLY A 574 24.34 18.90 44.96
CA GLY A 574 24.32 20.34 45.14
C GLY A 574 23.96 20.79 46.56
N GLU A 575 24.17 19.94 47.57
CA GLU A 575 24.40 20.42 48.94
C GLU A 575 25.89 20.23 49.21
N ARG A 576 26.62 21.35 49.27
CA ARG A 576 27.89 21.44 49.97
C ARG A 576 27.59 22.08 51.32
N GLU A 577 27.77 21.35 52.41
CA GLU A 577 28.20 21.88 53.71
C GLU A 577 28.84 20.73 54.52
N PRO A 578 29.88 20.97 55.33
CA PRO A 578 31.03 21.87 55.19
C PRO A 578 32.24 21.20 54.50
#